data_AF-A0A959R377-F1
#
_entry.id   AF-A0A959R377-F1
#
_cell.length_a   1.000
_cell.length_b   1.000
_cell.length_c   1.000
_cell.angle_alpha   90.00
_cell.angle_beta   90.00
_cell.angle_gamma   90.00
#
_symmetry.space_group_name_H-M   'P 1'
#
loop_
_entity.id
_entity.type
_entity.pdbx_description
1 polymer ?
#
loop_
_entity_poly.entity_id
_entity_poly.type
_entity_poly.pdbx_seq_one_letter_code
_entity_poly.pdbx_strand_id
1 'polypeptide(L)'
;MIRICILLFVAISLFSCNSKDEIPATILKPSKMQAVLWDVIKAQAFTDQFVKKDTSKNAAIKNLELQQEIFDLHHVTKDEFYKSYDYYKNNAELLNRVLDSIIAQNERNKQIKIKPFMAE
;
A
#
# COMPACT_ATOMS: atom_id res chain seq x y z
N MET A 1 16.27 25.47 -40.38
CA MET A 1 16.92 24.23 -39.90
C MET A 1 16.85 24.08 -38.38
N ILE A 2 17.25 25.08 -37.59
CA ILE A 2 17.23 25.00 -36.10
C ILE A 2 15.84 24.78 -35.47
N ARG A 3 14.78 25.32 -36.08
CA ARG A 3 13.38 25.16 -35.62
C ARG A 3 12.84 23.74 -35.76
N ILE A 4 13.32 22.99 -36.76
CA ILE A 4 12.94 21.58 -36.98
C ILE A 4 13.65 20.67 -35.97
N CYS A 5 14.90 20.99 -35.60
CA CYS A 5 15.63 20.26 -34.57
C CYS A 5 14.98 20.39 -33.18
N ILE A 6 14.42 21.56 -32.85
CA ILE A 6 13.72 21.79 -31.56
C ILE A 6 12.40 21.00 -31.49
N LEU A 7 11.64 20.95 -32.59
CA LEU A 7 10.40 20.15 -32.66
C LEU A 7 10.68 18.64 -32.54
N LEU A 8 11.80 18.17 -33.09
CA LEU A 8 12.22 16.76 -33.00
C LEU A 8 12.69 16.39 -31.59
N PHE A 9 13.31 17.32 -30.87
CA PHE A 9 13.77 17.10 -29.48
C PHE A 9 12.61 17.02 -28.48
N VAL A 10 11.56 17.85 -28.65
CA VAL A 10 10.35 17.82 -27.81
C VAL A 10 9.54 16.53 -28.03
N ALA A 11 9.55 15.97 -29.24
CA ALA A 11 8.83 14.73 -29.56
C ALA A 11 9.44 13.48 -28.89
N ILE A 12 10.76 13.49 -28.60
CA ILE A 12 11.46 12.34 -28.02
C ILE A 12 11.29 12.29 -26.49
N SER A 13 11.03 13.44 -25.83
CA SER A 13 10.83 13.50 -24.38
C SER A 13 9.51 12.90 -23.88
N LEU A 14 8.57 12.55 -24.78
CA LEU A 14 7.28 11.95 -24.40
C LEU A 14 7.32 10.42 -24.20
N PHE A 15 8.44 9.75 -24.52
CA PHE A 15 8.60 8.30 -24.34
C PHE A 15 9.34 7.88 -23.07
N SER A 16 9.72 8.81 -22.20
CA SER A 16 10.25 8.46 -20.88
C SER A 16 9.11 8.12 -19.92
N CYS A 17 8.48 6.97 -20.14
CA CYS A 17 7.42 6.49 -19.28
C CYS A 17 7.71 5.07 -18.79
N ASN A 18 8.23 5.06 -17.56
CA ASN A 18 7.99 4.08 -16.51
C ASN A 18 8.59 2.68 -16.76
N SER A 19 9.69 2.39 -16.06
CA SER A 19 10.10 1.03 -15.75
C SER A 19 8.96 0.37 -14.97
N LYS A 20 8.00 -0.20 -15.71
CA LYS A 20 6.98 -1.06 -15.14
C LYS A 20 7.75 -2.27 -14.65
N ASP A 21 7.89 -2.40 -13.33
CA ASP A 21 8.08 -3.73 -12.77
C ASP A 21 6.96 -4.58 -13.39
N GLU A 22 7.33 -5.55 -14.23
CA GLU A 22 6.38 -6.43 -14.90
C GLU A 22 5.78 -7.37 -13.84
N ILE A 23 4.90 -6.82 -13.02
CA ILE A 23 4.18 -7.54 -11.99
C ILE A 23 3.13 -8.41 -12.71
N PRO A 24 3.12 -9.73 -12.49
CA PRO A 24 2.14 -10.61 -13.12
C PRO A 24 0.71 -10.13 -12.87
N ALA A 25 -0.19 -10.29 -13.83
CA ALA A 25 -1.57 -9.81 -13.73
C ALA A 25 -2.34 -10.38 -12.52
N THR A 26 -1.95 -11.56 -12.04
CA THR A 26 -2.52 -12.25 -10.87
C THR A 26 -2.07 -11.64 -9.54
N ILE A 27 -1.06 -10.76 -9.54
CA ILE A 27 -0.49 -10.13 -8.35
C ILE A 27 -1.05 -8.72 -8.21
N LEU A 28 -1.45 -8.36 -6.99
CA LEU A 28 -1.91 -7.02 -6.65
C LEU A 28 -0.84 -5.98 -7.01
N LYS A 29 -1.25 -4.93 -7.72
CA LYS A 29 -0.37 -3.80 -8.05
C LYS A 29 0.10 -3.07 -6.78
N PRO A 30 1.24 -2.35 -6.81
CA PRO A 30 1.84 -1.75 -5.62
C PRO A 30 0.91 -0.82 -4.86
N SER A 31 0.12 0.01 -5.57
CA SER A 31 -0.85 0.91 -4.93
C SER A 31 -1.99 0.17 -4.23
N LYS A 32 -2.45 -0.95 -4.80
CA LYS A 32 -3.50 -1.77 -4.19
C LYS A 32 -2.96 -2.53 -2.99
N MET A 33 -1.76 -3.13 -3.14
CA MET A 33 -1.05 -3.79 -2.05
C MET A 33 -0.78 -2.83 -0.88
N GLN A 34 -0.31 -1.61 -1.16
CA GLN A 34 -0.13 -0.56 -0.16
C GLN A 34 -1.40 -0.32 0.66
N ALA A 35 -2.54 -0.13 -0.02
CA ALA A 35 -3.80 0.19 0.63
C ALA A 35 -4.29 -0.94 1.56
N VAL A 36 -4.34 -2.17 1.04
CA VAL A 36 -4.83 -3.33 1.81
C VAL A 36 -3.86 -3.73 2.92
N LEU A 37 -2.54 -3.73 2.65
CA LEU A 37 -1.52 -4.10 3.63
C LEU A 37 -1.49 -3.11 4.80
N TRP A 38 -1.69 -1.82 4.55
CA TRP A 38 -1.74 -0.83 5.62
C TRP A 38 -2.89 -1.10 6.60
N ASP A 39 -4.07 -1.44 6.09
CA ASP A 39 -5.21 -1.77 6.94
C ASP A 39 -5.01 -3.08 7.70
N VAL A 40 -4.40 -4.10 7.07
CA VAL A 40 -4.02 -5.35 7.75
C VAL A 40 -3.03 -5.08 8.89
N ILE A 41 -2.01 -4.25 8.68
CA ILE A 41 -1.04 -3.88 9.72
C ILE A 41 -1.73 -3.17 10.89
N LYS A 42 -2.66 -2.24 10.61
CA LYS A 42 -3.44 -1.57 11.66
C LYS A 42 -4.33 -2.54 12.44
N ALA A 43 -5.01 -3.47 11.77
CA ALA A 43 -5.81 -4.49 12.44
C ALA A 43 -4.95 -5.36 13.36
N GLN A 44 -3.78 -5.80 12.89
CA GLN A 44 -2.85 -6.54 13.72
C GLN A 44 -2.40 -5.73 14.94
N ALA A 45 -1.91 -4.50 14.73
CA ALA A 45 -1.49 -3.61 15.81
C ALA A 45 -2.62 -3.37 16.83
N PHE A 46 -3.86 -3.18 16.37
CA PHE A 46 -5.02 -3.03 17.25
C PHE A 46 -5.25 -4.29 18.09
N THR A 47 -5.26 -5.47 17.48
CA THR A 47 -5.48 -6.72 18.22
C THR A 47 -4.36 -7.02 19.20
N ASP A 48 -3.11 -6.75 18.83
CA ASP A 48 -1.95 -6.96 19.71
C ASP A 48 -1.94 -5.97 20.89
N GLN A 49 -2.32 -4.72 20.68
CA GLN A 49 -2.26 -3.68 21.71
C GLN A 49 -3.47 -3.67 22.64
N PHE A 50 -4.65 -4.04 22.15
CA PHE A 50 -5.91 -3.86 22.87
C PHE A 50 -6.66 -5.16 23.15
N VAL A 51 -6.71 -6.09 22.19
CA VAL A 51 -7.49 -7.34 22.35
C VAL A 51 -6.71 -8.37 23.15
N LYS A 52 -5.40 -8.52 22.88
CA LYS A 52 -4.54 -9.52 23.52
C LYS A 52 -4.40 -9.36 25.03
N LYS A 53 -4.66 -8.16 25.56
CA LYS A 53 -4.61 -7.86 27.00
C LYS A 53 -5.81 -8.43 27.78
N ASP A 54 -6.89 -8.76 27.08
CA ASP A 54 -8.11 -9.32 27.64
C ASP A 54 -8.10 -10.85 27.46
N THR A 55 -7.83 -11.58 28.54
CA THR A 55 -7.72 -13.05 28.52
C THR A 55 -9.04 -13.76 28.19
N SER A 56 -10.17 -13.06 28.28
CA SER A 56 -11.47 -13.59 27.86
C SER A 56 -11.66 -13.58 26.33
N LYS A 57 -10.78 -12.89 25.59
CA LYS A 57 -10.86 -12.73 24.14
C LYS A 57 -9.77 -13.52 23.42
N ASN A 58 -10.10 -13.94 22.21
CA ASN A 58 -9.12 -14.55 21.30
C ASN A 58 -8.65 -13.50 20.28
N ALA A 59 -7.48 -12.90 20.53
CA ALA A 59 -6.91 -11.88 19.65
C ALA A 59 -6.63 -12.39 18.23
N ALA A 60 -6.26 -13.67 18.07
CA ALA A 60 -6.00 -14.25 16.76
C ALA A 60 -7.29 -14.38 15.93
N ILE A 61 -8.38 -14.88 16.54
CA ILE A 61 -9.70 -14.93 15.88
C ILE A 61 -10.14 -13.52 15.51
N LYS A 62 -10.03 -12.55 16.43
CA LYS A 62 -10.44 -11.19 16.13
C LYS A 62 -9.64 -10.55 14.99
N ASN A 63 -8.34 -10.84 14.92
CA ASN A 63 -7.49 -10.36 13.84
C ASN A 63 -7.93 -10.96 12.48
N LEU A 64 -8.25 -12.25 12.44
CA LEU A 64 -8.76 -12.91 11.23
C LEU A 64 -10.10 -12.32 10.77
N GLU A 65 -11.03 -12.03 11.70
CA GLU A 65 -12.29 -11.34 11.38
C GLU A 65 -12.03 -9.96 10.76
N LEU A 66 -11.16 -9.15 11.37
CA LEU A 66 -10.83 -7.83 10.86
C LEU A 66 -10.15 -7.89 9.49
N GLN A 67 -9.25 -8.86 9.27
CA GLN A 67 -8.64 -9.06 7.95
C GLN A 67 -9.69 -9.39 6.88
N GLN A 68 -10.69 -10.22 7.21
CA GLN A 68 -11.78 -10.51 6.28
C GLN A 68 -12.58 -9.26 5.92
N GLU A 69 -12.94 -8.44 6.92
CA GLU A 69 -13.63 -7.16 6.68
C GLU A 69 -12.80 -6.21 5.80
N ILE A 70 -11.47 -6.17 6.01
CA ILE A 70 -10.54 -5.37 5.21
C ILE A 70 -10.49 -5.89 3.77
N PHE A 71 -10.42 -7.19 3.57
CA PHE A 71 -10.43 -7.80 2.24
C PHE A 71 -11.69 -7.45 1.47
N ASP A 72 -12.85 -7.49 2.13
CA ASP A 72 -14.14 -7.10 1.55
C ASP A 72 -14.16 -5.60 1.18
N LEU A 73 -13.69 -4.74 2.09
CA LEU A 73 -13.60 -3.29 1.88
C LEU A 73 -12.69 -2.93 0.69
N HIS A 74 -11.59 -3.66 0.52
CA HIS A 74 -10.65 -3.46 -0.58
C HIS A 74 -11.05 -4.21 -1.84
N HIS A 75 -12.13 -5.00 -1.85
CA HIS A 75 -12.47 -5.87 -2.98
C HIS A 75 -11.29 -6.76 -3.40
N VAL A 76 -10.64 -7.38 -2.42
CA VAL A 76 -9.51 -8.28 -2.59
C VAL A 76 -9.86 -9.59 -1.92
N THR A 77 -9.66 -10.72 -2.57
CA THR A 77 -9.84 -12.02 -1.92
C THR A 77 -8.64 -12.37 -1.02
N LYS A 78 -8.87 -13.20 -0.01
CA LYS A 78 -7.81 -13.74 0.86
C LYS A 78 -6.67 -14.37 0.04
N ASP A 79 -7.01 -15.15 -0.97
CA ASP A 79 -6.06 -15.84 -1.85
C ASP A 79 -5.22 -14.85 -2.68
N GLU A 80 -5.86 -13.86 -3.30
CA GLU A 80 -5.15 -12.81 -4.04
C GLU A 80 -4.19 -12.02 -3.15
N PHE A 81 -4.62 -11.67 -1.93
CA PHE A 81 -3.77 -10.96 -0.97
C PHE A 81 -2.53 -11.78 -0.62
N TYR A 82 -2.69 -13.03 -0.16
CA TYR A 82 -1.54 -13.82 0.30
C TYR A 82 -0.63 -14.25 -0.83
N LYS A 83 -1.16 -14.63 -2.01
CA LYS A 83 -0.33 -14.89 -3.20
C LYS A 83 0.49 -13.68 -3.59
N SER A 84 -0.13 -12.51 -3.57
CA SER A 84 0.57 -11.26 -3.83
C SER A 84 1.62 -10.99 -2.77
N TYR A 85 1.25 -11.06 -1.50
CA TYR A 85 2.16 -10.79 -0.39
C TYR A 85 3.40 -11.70 -0.42
N ASP A 86 3.25 -12.98 -0.75
CA ASP A 86 4.38 -13.89 -0.94
C ASP A 86 5.25 -13.51 -2.14
N TYR A 87 4.66 -13.06 -3.25
CA TYR A 87 5.43 -12.47 -4.36
C TYR A 87 6.24 -11.25 -3.89
N TYR A 88 5.63 -10.31 -3.16
CA TYR A 88 6.35 -9.13 -2.64
C TYR A 88 7.45 -9.52 -1.64
N LYS A 89 7.23 -10.51 -0.77
CA LYS A 89 8.25 -11.01 0.16
C LYS A 89 9.48 -11.56 -0.55
N ASN A 90 9.30 -12.21 -1.69
CA ASN A 90 10.39 -12.71 -2.52
C ASN A 90 11.04 -11.62 -3.39
N ASN A 91 10.47 -10.41 -3.43
CA ASN A 91 10.95 -9.25 -4.17
C ASN A 91 11.18 -8.07 -3.21
N ALA A 92 12.25 -8.14 -2.42
CA ALA A 92 12.51 -7.20 -1.31
C ALA A 92 12.48 -5.71 -1.72
N GLU A 93 13.03 -5.35 -2.88
CA GLU A 93 12.99 -3.97 -3.39
C GLU A 93 11.55 -3.47 -3.56
N LEU A 94 10.70 -4.30 -4.15
CA LEU A 94 9.30 -3.97 -4.41
C LEU A 94 8.50 -3.88 -3.11
N LEU A 95 8.75 -4.79 -2.15
CA LEU A 95 8.15 -4.72 -0.82
C LEU A 95 8.57 -3.44 -0.08
N ASN A 96 9.85 -3.08 -0.13
CA ASN A 96 10.34 -1.84 0.49
C ASN A 96 9.64 -0.61 -0.11
N ARG A 97 9.48 -0.54 -1.44
CA ARG A 97 8.71 0.54 -2.09
C ARG A 97 7.29 0.66 -1.55
N VAL A 98 6.61 -0.46 -1.34
CA VAL A 98 5.25 -0.47 -0.77
C VAL A 98 5.27 0.04 0.68
N LEU A 99 6.19 -0.46 1.51
CA LEU A 99 6.30 -0.05 2.91
C LEU A 99 6.65 1.43 3.05
N ASP A 100 7.59 1.93 2.25
CA ASP A 100 7.95 3.36 2.21
C ASP A 100 6.75 4.21 1.82
N SER A 101 5.94 3.75 0.86
CA SER A 101 4.72 4.43 0.43
C SER A 101 3.67 4.48 1.55
N ILE A 102 3.52 3.40 2.34
CA ILE A 102 2.67 3.36 3.53
C ILE A 102 3.13 4.41 4.55
N ILE A 103 4.43 4.42 4.88
CA ILE A 103 5.01 5.36 5.85
C ILE A 103 4.77 6.80 5.39
N ALA A 104 5.12 7.11 4.13
CA ALA A 104 4.96 8.44 3.59
C ALA A 104 3.48 8.90 3.60
N GLN A 105 2.54 8.00 3.29
CA GLN A 105 1.11 8.31 3.36
C GLN A 105 0.65 8.59 4.80
N ASN A 106 1.09 7.78 5.76
CA ASN A 106 0.75 7.95 7.16
C ASN A 106 1.27 9.29 7.71
N GLU A 107 2.52 9.66 7.39
CA GLU A 107 3.09 10.94 7.80
C GLU A 107 2.32 12.13 7.20
N ARG A 108 1.94 12.07 5.92
CA ARG A 108 1.07 13.10 5.31
C ARG A 108 -0.27 13.22 6.05
N ASN A 109 -0.89 12.09 6.38
CA ASN A 109 -2.17 12.07 7.08
C ASN A 109 -2.08 12.62 8.51
N LYS A 110 -0.95 12.41 9.21
CA LYS A 110 -0.70 13.05 10.52
C LYS A 110 -0.64 14.58 10.40
N GLN A 111 0.12 15.09 9.43
CA GLN A 111 0.24 16.54 9.20
C GLN A 111 -1.11 17.19 8.87
N ILE A 112 -1.95 16.51 8.08
CA ILE A 112 -3.32 16.95 7.76
C ILE A 112 -4.21 16.97 9.01
N LYS A 113 -4.00 16.12 10.01
CA LYS A 113 -4.78 16.15 11.26
C LYS A 113 -4.31 17.23 12.24
N ILE A 114 -3.03 17.59 12.22
CA ILE A 114 -2.45 18.59 13.15
C ILE A 114 -2.75 20.03 12.70
N LYS A 115 -2.64 20.33 11.40
CA LYS A 115 -2.90 21.68 10.86
C LYS A 115 -4.31 22.24 11.10
N PRO A 116 -5.42 21.50 10.94
CA PRO A 116 -6.77 22.03 11.15
C PRO A 116 -7.10 22.27 12.63
N PHE A 117 -6.34 21.69 13.57
CA PHE A 117 -6.53 21.91 15.00
C PHE A 117 -5.75 23.13 15.54
N MET A 118 -4.74 23.63 14.82
CA MET A 118 -3.92 24.78 15.24
C MET A 118 -4.20 26.06 14.44
N ALA A 119 -5.36 26.12 13.78
CA ALA A 119 -5.80 27.23 12.94
C ALA A 119 -7.04 27.95 13.52
N GLU A 120 -7.24 27.89 14.84
CA GLU A 120 -8.24 28.65 15.61
C GLU A 120 -7.54 29.50 16.68
#